data_AF-A0AAD3QZK4-F1
#
_entry.id   AF-A0AAD3QZK4-F1
#
_cell.length_a   1.000
_cell.length_b   1.000
_cell.length_c   1.000
_cell.angle_alpha   90.00
_cell.angle_beta   90.00
_cell.angle_gamma   90.00
#
_symmetry.space_group_name_H-M   'P 1'
#
loop_
_entity.id
_entity.type
_entity.pdbx_description
1 polymer ?
#
loop_
_entity_poly.entity_id
_entity_poly.type
_entity_poly.pdbx_seq_one_letter_code
_entity_poly.pdbx_strand_id
1 'polypeptide(L)'
;MVKGTAGPGKCPVEDLQIKTENERWADRAPVDDVMAWGESLDQLLECKTGQLVFEEFLRTEYSEENLLFWLACEDFKKITSETEMTVAAKRIYAEFVQVDALRQVWLLYRET
;
A
#
# COMPACT_ATOMS: atom_id res chain seq x y z
N MET A 1 53.58 13.27 -9.34
CA MET A 1 53.04 14.23 -10.33
C MET A 1 51.61 13.84 -10.62
N VAL A 2 50.67 14.71 -10.24
CA VAL A 2 49.21 14.52 -10.31
C VAL A 2 48.68 14.75 -11.73
N LYS A 3 47.63 14.00 -12.09
CA LYS A 3 46.35 14.42 -12.75
C LYS A 3 45.63 13.11 -13.18
N GLY A 4 44.45 12.71 -12.70
CA GLY A 4 43.35 13.42 -12.06
C GLY A 4 42.27 13.75 -13.08
N THR A 5 41.43 12.78 -13.45
CA THR A 5 40.21 13.01 -14.23
C THR A 5 39.04 12.25 -13.60
N ALA A 6 38.07 13.00 -13.10
CA ALA A 6 36.89 12.53 -12.40
C ALA A 6 35.92 11.82 -13.36
N GLY A 7 35.48 10.62 -13.00
CA GLY A 7 34.34 9.95 -13.64
C GLY A 7 33.01 10.46 -13.07
N PRO A 8 31.91 10.41 -13.84
CA PRO A 8 30.60 10.69 -13.28
C PRO A 8 30.21 9.51 -12.38
N GLY A 9 30.10 9.78 -11.08
CA GLY A 9 29.60 8.83 -10.11
C GLY A 9 28.23 8.30 -10.51
N LYS A 10 28.11 6.97 -10.52
CA LYS A 10 26.82 6.30 -10.33
C LYS A 10 26.98 5.45 -9.08
N CYS A 11 26.18 5.79 -8.07
CA CYS A 11 26.09 5.04 -6.83
C CYS A 11 25.73 3.57 -7.15
N PRO A 12 26.34 2.60 -6.45
CA PRO A 12 25.96 1.20 -6.57
C PRO A 12 24.66 1.02 -5.78
N VAL A 13 23.53 1.05 -6.49
CA VAL A 13 22.22 0.81 -5.87
C VAL A 13 21.87 -0.64 -6.14
N GLU A 14 22.07 -1.42 -5.08
CA GLU A 14 21.48 -2.70 -4.73
C GLU A 14 21.36 -3.79 -5.80
N ASP A 15 22.04 -4.90 -5.50
CA ASP A 15 21.62 -6.26 -5.80
C ASP A 15 20.16 -6.49 -5.33
N LEU A 16 19.20 -6.00 -6.10
CA LEU A 16 17.85 -6.56 -6.13
C LEU A 16 17.98 -7.93 -6.81
N GLN A 17 18.34 -8.93 -6.02
CA GLN A 17 18.02 -10.31 -6.29
C GLN A 17 16.49 -10.38 -6.46
N ILE A 18 16.04 -10.16 -7.69
CA ILE A 18 14.71 -10.55 -8.13
C ILE A 18 14.69 -12.07 -7.97
N LYS A 19 14.20 -12.51 -6.82
CA LYS A 19 13.71 -13.88 -6.63
C LYS A 19 12.48 -13.98 -7.51
N THR A 20 12.74 -14.37 -8.75
CA THR A 20 11.77 -14.98 -9.64
C THR A 20 11.20 -16.18 -8.90
N GLU A 21 9.94 -16.10 -8.48
CA GLU A 21 9.01 -17.21 -8.19
C GLU A 21 7.84 -16.69 -7.33
N ASN A 22 6.95 -15.89 -7.92
CA ASN A 22 5.50 -16.17 -7.83
C ASN A 22 4.71 -15.34 -8.85
N GLU A 23 4.29 -16.05 -9.90
CA GLU A 23 3.01 -15.87 -10.60
C GLU A 23 2.77 -14.63 -11.49
N ARG A 24 2.39 -14.96 -12.72
CA ARG A 24 1.74 -14.14 -13.74
C ARG A 24 0.48 -13.45 -13.17
N TRP A 25 0.61 -12.35 -12.45
CA TRP A 25 -0.52 -11.45 -12.15
C TRP A 25 -0.69 -10.36 -13.21
N ALA A 26 0.22 -10.32 -14.19
CA ALA A 26 0.19 -9.42 -15.34
C ALA A 26 -0.65 -9.94 -16.53
N ASP A 27 -1.55 -10.92 -16.32
CA ASP A 27 -2.60 -11.14 -17.30
C ASP A 27 -3.68 -10.10 -17.04
N ARG A 28 -3.44 -8.92 -17.63
CA ARG A 28 -4.27 -7.73 -17.77
C ARG A 28 -5.66 -7.91 -17.16
N ALA A 29 -5.99 -7.12 -16.13
CA ALA A 29 -7.39 -6.82 -15.86
C ALA A 29 -8.05 -6.48 -17.21
N PRO A 30 -9.23 -7.06 -17.54
CA PRO A 30 -9.99 -6.71 -18.71
C PRO A 30 -9.98 -5.20 -18.93
N VAL A 31 -9.84 -4.73 -20.17
CA VAL A 31 -9.79 -3.29 -20.47
C VAL A 31 -11.02 -2.57 -19.90
N ASP A 32 -12.15 -3.27 -19.87
CA ASP A 32 -13.40 -2.80 -19.26
C ASP A 32 -13.26 -2.56 -17.74
N ASP A 33 -12.52 -3.40 -17.02
CA ASP A 33 -12.24 -3.22 -15.58
C ASP A 33 -11.40 -1.97 -15.35
N VAL A 34 -10.38 -1.73 -16.19
CA VAL A 34 -9.51 -0.55 -16.07
C VAL A 34 -10.27 0.75 -16.32
N MET A 35 -11.21 0.75 -17.26
CA MET A 35 -12.07 1.92 -17.51
C MET A 35 -13.02 2.17 -16.34
N ALA A 36 -13.60 1.12 -15.76
CA ALA A 36 -14.51 1.22 -14.61
C ALA A 36 -13.81 1.80 -13.36
N TRP A 37 -12.52 1.51 -13.15
CA TRP A 37 -11.76 2.09 -12.03
C TRP A 37 -11.71 3.62 -12.05
N GLY A 38 -11.72 4.24 -13.25
CA GLY A 38 -11.76 5.68 -13.40
C GLY A 38 -13.13 6.30 -13.13
N GLU A 39 -14.19 5.49 -13.11
CA GLU A 39 -15.57 5.91 -12.85
C GLU A 39 -15.93 5.82 -11.37
N SER A 40 -15.40 4.83 -10.65
CA SER A 40 -15.65 4.63 -9.22
C SER A 40 -14.46 4.04 -8.48
N LEU A 41 -14.10 4.68 -7.36
CA LEU A 41 -13.11 4.14 -6.42
C LEU A 41 -13.57 2.79 -5.85
N ASP A 42 -14.87 2.59 -5.62
CA ASP A 42 -15.38 1.31 -5.12
C ASP A 42 -15.11 0.17 -6.11
N GLN A 43 -15.27 0.42 -7.41
CA GLN A 43 -14.99 -0.58 -8.45
C GLN A 43 -13.49 -0.90 -8.53
N LEU A 44 -12.62 0.09 -8.31
CA LEU A 44 -11.18 -0.13 -8.19
C LEU A 44 -10.87 -0.98 -6.94
N LEU A 45 -11.51 -0.68 -5.81
CA LEU A 45 -11.27 -1.35 -4.53
C LEU A 45 -11.88 -2.75 -4.47
N GLU A 46 -12.88 -3.08 -5.27
CA GLU A 46 -13.42 -4.44 -5.38
C GLU A 46 -12.50 -5.37 -6.20
N CYS A 47 -11.68 -4.80 -7.10
CA CYS A 47 -10.77 -5.56 -7.95
C CYS A 47 -9.40 -5.76 -7.30
N LYS A 48 -8.92 -7.01 -7.19
CA LYS A 48 -7.60 -7.32 -6.62
C LYS A 48 -6.44 -6.70 -7.40
N THR A 49 -6.53 -6.68 -8.73
CA THR A 49 -5.52 -6.02 -9.58
C THR A 49 -5.58 -4.50 -9.41
N GLY A 50 -6.79 -3.93 -9.28
CA GLY A 50 -6.99 -2.50 -9.00
C GLY A 50 -6.39 -2.07 -7.67
N GLN A 51 -6.59 -2.86 -6.60
CA GLN A 51 -5.97 -2.65 -5.30
C GLN A 51 -4.43 -2.60 -5.39
N LEU A 52 -3.80 -3.54 -6.11
CA LEU A 52 -2.34 -3.59 -6.22
C LEU A 52 -1.76 -2.38 -6.98
N VAL A 53 -2.39 -2.01 -8.10
CA VAL A 53 -1.97 -0.84 -8.89
C VAL A 53 -2.15 0.43 -8.08
N PHE A 54 -3.25 0.54 -7.32
CA PHE A 54 -3.52 1.69 -6.48
C PHE A 54 -2.59 1.76 -5.27
N GLU A 55 -2.23 0.62 -4.66
CA GLU A 55 -1.22 0.57 -3.61
C GLU A 55 0.14 1.06 -4.11
N GLU A 56 0.56 0.62 -5.30
CA GLU A 56 1.81 1.10 -5.91
C GLU A 56 1.76 2.61 -6.17
N PHE A 57 0.63 3.10 -6.70
CA PHE A 57 0.40 4.54 -6.89
C PHE A 57 0.51 5.32 -5.57
N LEU A 58 -0.20 4.90 -4.52
CA LEU A 58 -0.18 5.59 -3.21
C LEU A 58 1.20 5.55 -2.56
N ARG A 59 1.99 4.50 -2.80
CA ARG A 59 3.39 4.42 -2.33
C ARG A 59 4.27 5.48 -2.99
N THR A 60 3.99 5.85 -4.25
CA THR A 60 4.70 6.98 -4.89
C THR A 60 4.34 8.33 -4.28
N GLU A 61 3.16 8.42 -3.68
CA GLU A 61 2.64 9.61 -3.00
C GLU A 61 2.82 9.56 -1.47
N TYR A 62 3.50 8.54 -0.93
CA TYR A 62 3.70 8.32 0.50
C TYR A 62 2.39 8.33 1.31
N SER A 63 1.36 7.67 0.77
CA SER A 63 0.00 7.66 1.33
C SER A 63 -0.64 6.26 1.33
N GLU A 64 0.18 5.21 1.17
CA GLU A 64 -0.30 3.83 1.10
C GLU A 64 -0.99 3.36 2.39
N GLU A 65 -0.68 3.99 3.53
CA GLU A 65 -1.29 3.69 4.82
C GLU A 65 -2.82 3.85 4.79
N ASN A 66 -3.36 4.73 3.94
CA ASN A 66 -4.79 4.95 3.82
C ASN A 66 -5.51 3.72 3.24
N LEU A 67 -4.95 3.14 2.18
CA LEU A 67 -5.50 1.92 1.58
C LEU A 67 -5.32 0.71 2.48
N LEU A 68 -4.14 0.57 3.10
CA LEU A 68 -3.86 -0.53 4.02
C LEU A 68 -4.81 -0.51 5.22
N PHE A 69 -5.08 0.68 5.79
CA PHE A 69 -6.05 0.84 6.86
C PHE A 69 -7.46 0.48 6.42
N TRP A 70 -7.88 0.93 5.23
CA TRP A 70 -9.20 0.59 4.68
C TRP A 70 -9.36 -0.92 4.52
N LEU A 71 -8.38 -1.61 3.92
CA LEU A 71 -8.37 -3.06 3.76
C LEU A 71 -8.42 -3.79 5.11
N ALA A 72 -7.63 -3.32 6.09
CA ALA A 72 -7.66 -3.88 7.44
C ALA A 72 -9.04 -3.74 8.10
N CYS A 73 -9.75 -2.63 7.85
CA CYS A 73 -11.11 -2.42 8.31
C CYS A 73 -12.12 -3.33 7.60
N GLU A 74 -11.97 -3.53 6.28
CA GLU A 74 -12.82 -4.46 5.52
C GLU A 74 -12.68 -5.90 6.01
N ASP A 75 -11.47 -6.33 6.36
CA ASP A 75 -11.25 -7.64 6.95
C ASP A 75 -11.76 -7.72 8.39
N PHE A 76 -11.60 -6.65 9.18
CA PHE A 76 -12.15 -6.56 10.53
C PHE A 76 -13.67 -6.75 10.55
N LYS A 77 -14.40 -6.13 9.60
CA LYS A 77 -15.87 -6.25 9.49
C LYS A 77 -16.36 -7.69 9.27
N LYS A 78 -15.52 -8.58 8.76
CA LYS A 78 -15.86 -9.99 8.50
C LYS A 78 -15.70 -10.88 9.74
N ILE A 79 -15.02 -10.40 10.78
CA ILE A 79 -14.76 -11.18 11.99
C ILE A 79 -16.04 -11.27 12.83
N THR A 80 -16.42 -12.49 13.22
CA THR A 80 -17.60 -12.76 14.05
C THR A 80 -17.26 -13.15 15.48
N SER A 81 -16.03 -13.62 15.72
CA SER A 81 -15.53 -14.01 17.04
C SER A 81 -15.12 -12.79 17.86
N GLU A 82 -15.71 -12.61 19.04
CA GLU A 82 -15.42 -11.47 19.92
C GLU A 82 -13.95 -11.40 20.36
N THR A 83 -13.33 -12.56 20.59
CA THR A 83 -11.91 -12.66 20.94
C THR A 83 -11.03 -12.21 19.78
N GLU A 84 -11.30 -12.69 18.58
CA GLU A 84 -10.53 -12.31 17.38
C GLU A 84 -10.75 -10.85 17.03
N MET A 85 -11.98 -10.35 17.18
CA MET A 85 -12.32 -8.95 16.99
C MET A 85 -11.53 -8.07 17.95
N THR A 86 -11.44 -8.43 19.24
CA THR A 86 -10.65 -7.69 20.22
C THR A 86 -9.17 -7.64 19.85
N VAL A 87 -8.61 -8.77 19.40
CA VAL A 87 -7.20 -8.85 18.97
C VAL A 87 -6.96 -8.01 17.72
N ALA A 88 -7.83 -8.12 16.71
CA ALA A 88 -7.72 -7.37 15.47
C ALA A 88 -7.88 -5.87 15.69
N ALA A 89 -8.82 -5.43 16.51
CA ALA A 89 -9.03 -4.03 16.86
C ALA A 89 -7.77 -3.42 17.50
N LYS A 90 -7.17 -4.13 18.45
CA LYS A 90 -5.92 -3.68 19.10
C LYS A 90 -4.77 -3.55 18.10
N ARG A 91 -4.65 -4.51 17.17
CA ARG A 91 -3.63 -4.48 16.12
C ARG A 91 -3.82 -3.28 15.19
N ILE A 92 -5.02 -3.10 14.66
CA ILE A 92 -5.36 -1.98 13.75
C ILE A 92 -5.12 -0.64 14.43
N TYR A 93 -5.52 -0.52 15.70
CA TYR A 93 -5.28 0.69 16.48
C TYR A 93 -3.78 1.00 16.61
N ALA A 94 -2.98 0.02 17.05
CA ALA A 94 -1.54 0.22 17.26
C ALA A 94 -0.77 0.52 15.96
N GLU A 95 -1.24 -0.01 14.82
CA GLU A 95 -0.56 0.13 13.53
C GLU A 95 -0.93 1.41 12.78
N PHE A 96 -2.19 1.86 12.88
CA PHE A 96 -2.72 2.95 12.03
C PHE A 96 -3.30 4.15 12.81
N VAL A 97 -3.83 3.96 14.02
CA VAL A 97 -4.62 5.02 14.69
C VAL A 97 -3.90 5.64 15.88
N GLN A 98 -3.06 4.86 16.57
CA GLN A 98 -2.29 5.34 17.71
C GLN A 98 -1.39 6.50 17.26
N VAL A 99 -1.27 7.52 18.11
CA VAL A 99 -0.34 8.62 17.89
C VAL A 99 1.08 8.05 17.77
N ASP A 100 1.81 8.52 16.76
CA ASP A 100 3.16 8.06 16.41
C ASP A 100 3.23 6.60 15.93
N ALA A 101 2.10 6.02 15.49
CA ALA A 101 2.13 4.73 14.82
C ALA A 101 2.95 4.79 13.53
N LEU A 102 3.66 3.69 13.21
CA LEU A 102 4.54 3.62 12.04
C LEU A 102 3.81 3.87 10.72
N ARG A 103 2.51 3.59 10.66
CA ARG A 103 1.63 3.81 9.50
C ARG A 103 0.41 4.63 9.90
N GLN A 104 0.62 5.68 10.69
CA GLN A 104 -0.46 6.52 11.20
C GLN A 104 -1.29 7.12 10.04
N VAL A 105 -2.61 6.88 10.05
CA VAL A 105 -3.54 7.54 9.12
C VAL A 105 -3.91 8.94 9.60
N TRP A 106 -3.95 9.90 8.68
CA TRP A 106 -4.36 11.27 8.97
C TRP A 106 -5.89 11.40 8.91
N LEU A 107 -6.54 10.97 9.98
CA LEU A 107 -7.96 11.28 10.22
C LEU A 107 -8.00 12.76 10.63
N LEU A 108 -8.35 13.65 9.69
CA LEU A 108 -8.40 15.10 9.90
C LEU A 108 -8.93 15.46 11.29
N TYR A 109 -8.05 15.95 12.16
CA TYR A 109 -8.46 16.54 13.44
C TYR A 109 -9.12 17.89 13.16
N ARG A 110 -10.38 18.03 13.55
CA ARG A 110 -11.00 19.35 13.78
C ARG A 110 -10.36 19.89 15.06
N GLU A 111 -9.57 20.96 14.93
CA GLU A 111 -9.04 21.69 16.08
C GLU A 111 -10.18 22.04 17.06
N THR A 112 -10.01 21.72 18.34
CA THR A 112 -10.74 22.35 19.45
C THR A 112 -9.97 23.55 19.95
#